data_AF-Q0PQP1-F1
#
_entry.id   AF-Q0PQP1-F1
#
_cell.length_a   1.000
_cell.length_b   1.000
_cell.length_c   1.000
_cell.angle_alpha   90.00
_cell.angle_beta   90.00
_cell.angle_gamma   90.00
#
_symmetry.space_group_name_H-M   'P 1'
#
loop_
_entity.id
_entity.type
_entity.pdbx_description
1 polymer ?
#
loop_
_entity_poly.entity_id
_entity_poly.type
_entity_poly.pdbx_seq_one_letter_code
_entity_poly.pdbx_strand_id
1 'polypeptide(L)'
;MPILASLADAYQGKFILAKLNTEEQRELAAQYGIRSLPTVKLFRNGQPLDEFMGALPEREIRTFLDRHIARESDLILAQAEQLLQQGDSEGAGELMLKANQMDPDNPRVLLSLGRYLTGQG
;
A
#
# COMPACT_ATOMS: atom_id res chain seq x y z
N MET A 1 -19.00 -0.81 5.30
CA MET A 1 -18.31 -2.03 4.89
C MET A 1 -17.46 -2.56 6.04
N PRO A 2 -17.71 -3.78 6.51
CA PRO A 2 -16.94 -4.39 7.60
C PRO A 2 -15.48 -4.62 7.19
N ILE A 3 -15.21 -5.08 5.97
CA ILE A 3 -13.85 -5.39 5.48
C ILE A 3 -12.93 -4.16 5.55
N LEU A 4 -13.35 -3.01 5.00
CA LEU A 4 -12.54 -1.77 5.07
C LEU A 4 -12.31 -1.30 6.52
N ALA A 5 -13.28 -1.51 7.41
CA ALA A 5 -13.12 -1.13 8.82
C ALA A 5 -12.09 -2.03 9.53
N SER A 6 -12.15 -3.34 9.29
CA SER A 6 -11.14 -4.29 9.80
C SER A 6 -9.75 -4.03 9.21
N LEU A 7 -9.65 -3.66 7.93
CA LEU A 7 -8.38 -3.27 7.34
C LEU A 7 -7.87 -1.93 7.92
N ALA A 8 -8.73 -0.96 8.19
CA ALA A 8 -8.31 0.28 8.82
C ALA A 8 -7.69 0.05 10.21
N ASP A 9 -8.23 -0.90 10.98
CA ASP A 9 -7.66 -1.34 12.26
C ASP A 9 -6.33 -2.08 12.06
N ALA A 10 -6.29 -3.06 11.15
CA ALA A 10 -5.10 -3.87 10.89
C ALA A 10 -3.91 -3.06 10.36
N TYR A 11 -4.16 -2.00 9.59
CA TYR A 11 -3.10 -1.13 9.05
C TYR A 11 -2.67 -0.03 10.03
N GLN A 12 -3.18 -0.04 11.28
CA GLN A 12 -2.70 0.77 12.41
C GLN A 12 -2.43 2.25 12.06
N GLY A 13 -3.41 2.91 11.45
CA GLY A 13 -3.31 4.35 11.13
C GLY A 13 -2.49 4.69 9.88
N LYS A 14 -2.01 3.71 9.12
CA LYS A 14 -1.39 3.95 7.81
C LYS A 14 -2.34 4.55 6.78
N PHE A 15 -3.66 4.44 7.01
CA PHE A 15 -4.68 5.17 6.28
C PHE A 15 -5.87 5.51 7.19
N ILE A 16 -6.68 6.48 6.76
CA ILE A 16 -7.91 6.88 7.44
C ILE A 16 -9.10 6.45 6.59
N LEU A 17 -10.03 5.71 7.19
CA LEU A 17 -11.29 5.35 6.55
C LEU A 17 -12.36 6.42 6.83
N ALA A 18 -12.62 7.28 5.84
CA ALA A 18 -13.74 8.22 5.87
C ALA A 18 -14.99 7.59 5.23
N LYS A 19 -16.13 7.68 5.92
CA LYS A 19 -17.43 7.27 5.38
C LYS A 19 -18.23 8.51 5.03
N LEU A 20 -18.81 8.52 3.83
CA LEU A 20 -19.66 9.61 3.36
C LEU A 20 -20.99 9.04 2.89
N ASN A 21 -22.09 9.65 3.33
CA ASN A 21 -23.41 9.35 2.84
C ASN A 21 -23.71 10.24 1.61
N THR A 22 -23.86 9.62 0.45
CA THR A 22 -24.12 10.33 -0.81
C THR A 22 -25.54 10.89 -0.91
N GLU A 23 -26.48 10.34 -0.13
CA GLU A 23 -27.86 10.85 -0.09
C GLU A 23 -27.95 12.19 0.64
N GLU A 24 -27.13 12.37 1.67
CA GLU A 24 -27.00 13.60 2.46
C GLU A 24 -26.04 14.61 1.79
N GLN A 25 -24.98 14.11 1.14
CA GLN A 25 -23.93 14.93 0.51
C GLN A 25 -23.97 14.83 -1.02
N ARG A 26 -25.13 15.13 -1.61
CA ARG A 26 -25.37 14.95 -3.07
C ARG A 26 -24.46 15.81 -3.94
N GLU A 27 -24.22 17.05 -3.54
CA GLU A 27 -23.35 17.97 -4.28
C GLU A 27 -21.90 17.46 -4.33
N LEU A 28 -21.40 16.97 -3.19
CA LEU A 28 -20.06 16.39 -3.10
C LEU A 28 -19.95 15.09 -3.90
N ALA A 29 -20.98 14.25 -3.84
CA ALA A 29 -21.06 13.02 -4.64
C ALA A 29 -21.04 13.32 -6.15
N ALA A 30 -21.78 14.35 -6.59
CA ALA A 30 -21.77 14.80 -7.98
C ALA A 30 -20.40 15.38 -8.39
N GLN A 31 -19.78 16.20 -7.53
CA GLN A 31 -18.46 16.78 -7.77
C GLN A 31 -17.39 15.70 -7.98
N TYR A 32 -17.42 14.62 -7.20
CA TYR A 32 -16.50 13.49 -7.36
C TYR A 32 -16.95 12.43 -8.37
N GLY A 33 -18.05 12.67 -9.09
CA GLY A 33 -18.53 11.80 -10.15
C GLY A 33 -19.03 10.43 -9.66
N ILE A 34 -19.58 10.35 -8.46
CA ILE A 34 -20.09 9.09 -7.89
C ILE A 34 -21.38 8.67 -8.62
N ARG A 35 -21.28 7.64 -9.47
CA ARG A 35 -22.39 7.14 -10.30
C ARG A 35 -23.00 5.83 -9.80
N SER A 36 -22.25 5.09 -8.99
CA SER A 36 -22.65 3.78 -8.45
C SER A 36 -22.21 3.66 -7.00
N LEU A 37 -22.98 2.91 -6.22
CA LEU A 37 -22.66 2.59 -4.84
C LEU A 37 -22.46 1.08 -4.70
N PRO A 38 -21.49 0.64 -3.89
CA PRO A 38 -20.50 1.46 -3.21
C PRO A 38 -19.36 1.93 -4.14
N THR A 39 -18.83 3.13 -3.91
CA THR A 39 -17.59 3.62 -4.55
C THR A 39 -16.58 3.98 -3.47
N VAL A 40 -15.32 3.60 -3.68
CA VAL A 40 -14.21 3.93 -2.79
C VAL A 40 -13.20 4.73 -3.57
N LYS A 41 -12.86 5.93 -3.09
CA LYS A 41 -11.80 6.79 -3.63
C LYS A 41 -10.70 6.93 -2.60
N LEU A 42 -9.47 6.72 -3.03
CA LEU A 42 -8.28 6.95 -2.23
C LEU A 42 -7.82 8.39 -2.45
N PHE A 43 -7.55 9.10 -1.35
CA PHE A 43 -7.04 10.46 -1.40
C PHE A 43 -5.63 10.52 -0.80
N ARG A 44 -4.76 11.30 -1.43
CA ARG A 44 -3.43 11.65 -0.90
C ARG A 44 -3.17 13.11 -1.16
N ASN A 45 -2.74 13.86 -0.13
CA ASN A 45 -2.49 15.31 -0.23
C ASN A 45 -3.69 16.10 -0.79
N GLY A 46 -4.91 15.70 -0.43
CA GLY A 46 -6.15 16.36 -0.87
C GLY A 46 -6.56 16.07 -2.33
N GLN A 47 -5.83 15.22 -3.05
CA GLN A 47 -6.15 14.84 -4.42
C GLN A 47 -6.58 13.37 -4.50
N PRO A 48 -7.55 13.02 -5.37
CA PRO A 48 -7.89 11.62 -5.63
C PRO A 48 -6.73 10.94 -6.34
N LEU A 49 -6.24 9.83 -5.77
CA LEU A 49 -5.11 9.08 -6.29
C LEU A 49 -5.54 7.85 -7.09
N ASP A 50 -6.55 7.13 -6.59
CA ASP A 50 -7.04 5.89 -7.19
C ASP A 50 -8.48 5.61 -6.72
N GLU A 51 -9.21 4.74 -7.41
CA GLU A 51 -10.60 4.41 -7.07
C GLU A 51 -11.03 3.03 -7.52
N PHE A 52 -12.02 2.46 -6.82
CA PHE A 52 -12.75 1.30 -7.30
C PHE A 52 -14.25 1.43 -7.04
N MET A 53 -15.03 0.80 -7.92
CA MET A 53 -16.49 0.74 -7.82
C MET A 53 -16.93 -0.69 -7.52
N GLY A 54 -17.97 -0.82 -6.71
CA GLY A 54 -18.55 -2.09 -6.32
C GLY A 54 -17.86 -2.75 -5.11
N ALA A 55 -18.33 -3.94 -4.78
CA ALA A 55 -17.75 -4.76 -3.72
C ALA A 55 -16.64 -5.63 -4.29
N LEU A 56 -15.40 -5.39 -3.87
CA LEU A 56 -14.25 -6.22 -4.20
C LEU A 56 -13.98 -7.24 -3.09
N PRO A 57 -13.39 -8.41 -3.39
CA PRO A 57 -12.92 -9.34 -2.37
C PRO A 57 -11.77 -8.72 -1.57
N GLU A 58 -11.58 -9.16 -0.32
CA GLU A 58 -10.57 -8.58 0.58
C GLU A 58 -9.16 -8.56 -0.03
N ARG A 59 -8.77 -9.62 -0.74
CA ARG A 59 -7.45 -9.71 -1.40
C ARG A 59 -7.23 -8.58 -2.41
N GLU A 60 -8.24 -8.24 -3.18
CA GLU A 60 -8.16 -7.15 -4.17
C GLU A 60 -8.09 -5.79 -3.46
N ILE A 61 -8.85 -5.61 -2.38
CA ILE A 61 -8.82 -4.38 -1.57
C ILE A 61 -7.43 -4.21 -0.92
N ARG A 62 -6.84 -5.28 -0.37
CA ARG A 62 -5.48 -5.26 0.18
C ARG A 62 -4.48 -4.88 -0.91
N THR A 63 -4.52 -5.57 -2.06
CA THR A 63 -3.67 -5.24 -3.22
C THR A 63 -3.79 -3.77 -3.63
N PHE A 64 -5.01 -3.24 -3.68
CA PHE A 64 -5.28 -1.83 -3.96
C PHE A 64 -4.62 -0.91 -2.92
N LEU A 65 -4.81 -1.18 -1.63
CA LEU A 65 -4.24 -0.38 -0.55
C LEU A 65 -2.70 -0.46 -0.51
N ASP A 66 -2.13 -1.65 -0.69
CA ASP A 66 -0.69 -1.91 -0.62
C ASP A 66 0.13 -1.21 -1.73
N ARG A 67 -0.51 -0.86 -2.84
CA ARG A 67 0.13 -0.03 -3.88
C ARG A 67 0.43 1.38 -3.38
N HIS A 68 -0.34 1.89 -2.42
CA HIS A 68 -0.28 3.28 -1.99
C HIS A 68 0.15 3.47 -0.53
N ILE A 69 0.09 2.41 0.27
CA ILE A 69 0.48 2.40 1.67
C ILE A 69 1.89 1.84 1.85
N ALA A 70 2.68 2.45 2.73
CA ALA A 70 3.98 1.93 3.13
C ALA A 70 3.82 0.69 4.04
N ARG A 71 4.43 -0.42 3.64
CA ARG A 71 4.53 -1.66 4.40
C ARG A 71 5.74 -1.57 5.33
N GLU A 72 5.75 -2.37 6.39
CA GLU A 72 6.90 -2.40 7.30
C GLU A 72 8.17 -2.90 6.59
N SER A 73 8.01 -3.83 5.66
CA SER A 73 9.09 -4.31 4.80
C SER A 73 9.67 -3.22 3.89
N ASP A 74 8.92 -2.17 3.56
CA ASP A 74 9.45 -1.02 2.81
C ASP A 74 10.43 -0.20 3.68
N LEU A 75 10.24 -0.14 5.01
CA LEU A 75 11.18 0.54 5.92
C LEU A 75 12.49 -0.23 6.04
N ILE A 76 12.39 -1.56 6.15
CA ILE A 76 13.56 -2.45 6.19
C ILE A 76 14.31 -2.38 4.86
N LEU A 77 13.58 -2.35 3.75
CA LEU A 77 14.17 -2.19 2.43
C LEU A 77 14.92 -0.86 2.28
N ALA A 78 14.32 0.25 2.74
CA ALA A 78 15.00 1.54 2.72
C ALA A 78 16.32 1.51 3.51
N GLN A 79 16.34 0.81 4.66
CA GLN A 79 17.57 0.62 5.44
C GLN A 79 18.60 -0.24 4.70
N ALA A 80 18.16 -1.30 4.03
CA ALA A 80 19.03 -2.12 3.18
C ALA A 80 19.66 -1.32 2.04
N GLU A 81 18.88 -0.47 1.37
CA GLU A 81 19.37 0.41 0.31
C GLU A 81 20.41 1.42 0.84
N GLN A 82 20.25 1.92 2.07
CA GLN A 82 21.24 2.78 2.71
C GLN A 82 22.56 2.05 2.96
N LEU A 83 22.54 0.79 3.40
CA LEU A 83 23.74 -0.01 3.60
C LEU A 83 24.48 -0.27 2.27
N LEU A 84 23.75 -0.54 1.18
CA LEU A 84 24.36 -0.65 -0.16
C LEU A 84 25.09 0.62 -0.57
N GLN A 85 24.48 1.79 -0.31
CA GLN A 85 25.11 3.08 -0.62
C GLN A 85 26.38 3.33 0.20
N GLN A 86 26.47 2.73 1.40
CA GLN A 86 27.64 2.79 2.27
C GLN A 86 28.70 1.74 1.91
N GLY A 87 28.44 0.89 0.90
CA GLY A 87 29.34 -0.18 0.47
C GLY A 87 29.20 -1.47 1.27
N ASP A 88 28.27 -1.53 2.23
CA ASP A 88 27.95 -2.75 2.98
C ASP A 88 26.89 -3.57 2.24
N SER A 89 27.36 -4.30 1.22
CA SER A 89 26.52 -5.20 0.43
C SER A 89 25.99 -6.37 1.25
N GLU A 90 26.78 -6.91 2.17
CA GLU A 90 26.44 -8.11 2.92
C GLU A 90 25.30 -7.83 3.92
N GLY A 91 25.42 -6.75 4.71
CA GLY A 91 24.37 -6.33 5.64
C GLY A 91 23.09 -5.89 4.92
N ALA A 92 23.21 -5.29 3.74
CA ALA A 92 22.04 -4.99 2.91
C ALA A 92 21.30 -6.25 2.44
N GLY A 93 22.04 -7.28 2.01
CA GLY A 93 21.48 -8.57 1.61
C GLY A 93 20.69 -9.22 2.75
N GLU A 94 21.22 -9.21 3.97
CA GLU A 94 20.53 -9.73 5.15
C GLU A 94 19.21 -9.00 5.44
N LEU A 95 19.22 -7.66 5.36
CA LEU A 95 18.00 -6.87 5.55
C LEU A 95 16.96 -7.12 4.45
N MET A 96 17.37 -7.26 3.19
CA MET A 96 16.44 -7.59 2.10
C MET A 96 15.84 -8.99 2.27
N LEU A 97 16.63 -9.99 2.70
CA LEU A 97 16.13 -11.33 3.01
C LEU A 97 15.16 -11.30 4.19
N LYS A 98 15.46 -10.53 5.23
CA LYS A 98 14.56 -10.32 6.37
C LYS A 98 13.25 -9.66 5.94
N ALA A 99 13.32 -8.62 5.11
CA ALA A 99 12.14 -7.95 4.56
C ALA A 99 11.27 -8.94 3.76
N ASN A 100 11.89 -9.85 3.00
CA ASN A 100 11.19 -10.86 2.21
C ASN A 100 10.57 -11.95 3.09
N GLN A 101 11.23 -12.35 4.19
CA GLN A 101 10.66 -13.29 5.15
C GLN A 101 9.45 -12.71 5.89
N MET A 102 9.49 -11.41 6.20
CA MET A 102 8.38 -10.71 6.85
C MET A 102 7.20 -10.48 5.88
N ASP A 103 7.49 -10.10 4.64
CA ASP A 103 6.47 -9.78 3.65
C ASP A 103 6.85 -10.36 2.27
N PRO A 104 6.62 -11.68 2.07
CA PRO A 104 7.00 -12.37 0.83
C PRO A 104 6.16 -11.96 -0.38
N ASP A 105 5.05 -11.25 -0.16
CA ASP A 105 4.17 -10.76 -1.21
C ASP A 105 4.47 -9.31 -1.59
N ASN A 106 5.43 -8.63 -0.93
CA ASN A 106 5.80 -7.26 -1.27
C ASN A 106 6.64 -7.24 -2.57
N PRO A 107 6.08 -6.77 -3.70
CA PRO A 107 6.80 -6.75 -4.98
C PRO A 107 8.04 -5.83 -4.93
N ARG A 108 8.05 -4.79 -4.10
CA ARG A 108 9.21 -3.87 -3.99
C ARG A 108 10.42 -4.58 -3.39
N VAL A 109 10.18 -5.43 -2.40
CA VAL A 109 11.22 -6.27 -1.78
C VAL A 109 11.74 -7.30 -2.78
N LEU A 110 10.85 -8.02 -3.45
CA LEU A 110 11.22 -9.01 -4.46
C LEU A 110 12.07 -8.42 -5.60
N LEU A 111 11.67 -7.25 -6.12
CA LEU A 111 12.42 -6.53 -7.16
C LEU A 111 13.79 -6.06 -6.68
N SER A 112 13.91 -5.65 -5.42
CA SER A 112 15.18 -5.15 -4.88
C SER A 112 16.13 -6.30 -4.55
N LEU A 113 15.62 -7.39 -3.97
CA LEU A 113 16.38 -8.61 -3.75
C LEU A 113 16.85 -9.23 -5.07
N GLY A 114 15.97 -9.27 -6.09
CA GLY A 114 16.33 -9.72 -7.43
C GLY A 114 17.46 -8.89 -8.03
N ARG A 115 17.36 -7.55 -7.96
CA ARG A 115 18.42 -6.64 -8.43
C ARG A 115 19.74 -6.85 -7.67
N TYR A 116 19.68 -7.00 -6.35
CA TYR A 116 20.83 -7.28 -5.51
C TYR A 116 21.53 -8.58 -5.92
N LEU A 117 20.79 -9.68 -6.08
CA LEU A 117 21.34 -10.98 -6.49
C LEU A 117 21.94 -10.95 -7.90
N THR A 118 21.33 -10.20 -8.83
CA THR A 118 21.86 -10.07 -10.20
C THR A 118 23.05 -9.11 -10.30
N GLY A 119 23.18 -8.14 -9.38
CA GLY A 119 24.27 -7.17 -9.36
C GLY A 119 25.56 -7.66 -8.69
N GLN A 120 25.52 -8.82 -8.04
CA GLN A 120 26.70 -9.52 -7.51
C GLN A 120 27.28 -10.58 -8.47
N GLY A 121 26.68 -10.74 -9.66
CA GLY A 121 27.10 -11.68 -10.70
C GLY A 121 28.05 -11.10 -11.73
#